data_AF-B7PP22-F1
#
_entry.id   AF-B7PP22-F1
#
_cell.length_a   1.000
_cell.length_b   1.000
_cell.length_c   1.000
_cell.angle_alpha   90.00
_cell.angle_beta   90.00
_cell.angle_gamma   90.00
#
_symmetry.space_group_name_H-M   'P 1'
#
loop_
_entity.id
_entity.type
_entity.pdbx_description
1 polymer ?
#
loop_
_entity_poly.entity_id
_entity_poly.type
_entity_poly.pdbx_seq_one_letter_code
_entity_poly.pdbx_strand_id
1 'polypeptide(L)'
;MAVWVYTVSLPVIFVNSPRKAEPLTVSTMTRLDMAGTIIFFIGFACEAMADVQKYSYRQNTSNARHWCNVGLWRYSRHPNYFGEITLWWGIFLISTNVLCGADMEEYQRYKRTTSPLLPLPPSIYEEVPNCFKCLICFEFPIYTNSKAIATSI
;
A
#
# COMPACT_ATOMS: atom_id res chain seq x y z
N MET A 1 -3.23 -4.39 -23.08
CA MET A 1 -3.73 -5.22 -21.95
C MET A 1 -2.59 -5.78 -21.11
N ALA A 2 -1.58 -6.46 -21.68
CA ALA A 2 -0.47 -7.03 -20.90
C ALA A 2 0.36 -6.00 -20.09
N VAL A 3 0.64 -4.83 -20.66
CA VAL A 3 1.39 -3.76 -19.96
C VAL A 3 0.64 -3.23 -18.74
N TRP A 4 -0.68 -3.06 -18.86
CA TRP A 4 -1.51 -2.62 -17.74
C TRP A 4 -1.47 -3.63 -16.60
N VAL A 5 -1.76 -4.90 -16.89
CA VAL A 5 -1.72 -5.99 -15.90
C VAL A 5 -0.35 -6.07 -15.22
N TYR A 6 0.73 -5.89 -15.98
CA TYR A 6 2.09 -5.87 -15.42
C TYR A 6 2.27 -4.70 -14.43
N THR A 7 1.90 -3.48 -14.83
CA THR A 7 2.02 -2.28 -13.98
C THR A 7 1.26 -2.41 -12.66
N VAL A 8 0.05 -2.96 -12.67
CA VAL A 8 -0.73 -3.16 -11.44
C VAL A 8 -0.29 -4.38 -10.62
N SER A 9 0.37 -5.38 -11.24
CA SER A 9 0.92 -6.53 -10.53
C SER A 9 2.30 -6.27 -9.91
N LEU A 10 3.03 -5.25 -10.36
CA LEU A 10 4.37 -4.91 -9.86
C LEU A 10 4.45 -4.75 -8.34
N PRO A 11 3.53 -4.04 -7.65
CA PRO A 11 3.55 -3.92 -6.19
C PRO A 11 3.40 -5.28 -5.49
N VAL A 12 2.52 -6.15 -6.01
CA VAL A 12 2.27 -7.49 -5.47
C VAL A 12 3.49 -8.39 -5.66
N ILE A 13 4.12 -8.34 -6.84
CA ILE A 13 5.35 -9.08 -7.14
C ILE A 13 6.50 -8.60 -6.25
N PHE A 14 6.60 -7.29 -6.00
CA PHE A 14 7.62 -6.72 -5.13
C PHE A 14 7.44 -7.15 -3.67
N VAL A 15 6.19 -7.20 -3.19
CA VAL A 15 5.83 -7.68 -1.84
C VAL A 15 6.04 -9.19 -1.68
N ASN A 16 5.76 -9.99 -2.71
CA ASN A 16 5.93 -11.46 -2.67
C ASN A 16 7.34 -11.94 -3.05
N SER A 17 8.24 -11.04 -3.45
CA SER A 17 9.63 -11.39 -3.73
C SER A 17 10.31 -11.81 -2.43
N PRO A 18 10.88 -13.02 -2.32
CA PRO A 18 11.53 -13.48 -1.10
C PRO A 18 12.84 -12.73 -0.89
N ARG A 19 12.79 -11.56 -0.24
CA ARG A 19 13.92 -11.05 0.54
C ARG A 19 13.83 -11.70 1.91
N LYS A 20 14.98 -12.20 2.38
CA LYS A 20 15.19 -12.94 3.64
C LYS A 20 14.10 -12.68 4.68
N ALA A 21 13.53 -13.77 5.18
CA ALA A 21 12.54 -13.83 6.23
C ALA A 21 13.00 -13.08 7.50
N GLU A 22 12.87 -11.77 7.51
CA GLU A 22 12.70 -11.01 8.73
C GLU A 22 11.22 -11.13 9.11
N PRO A 23 10.89 -11.39 10.38
CA PRO A 23 9.52 -11.58 10.79
C PRO A 23 8.77 -10.31 10.41
N LEU A 24 7.72 -10.45 9.58
CA LEU A 24 6.69 -9.43 9.40
C LEU A 24 6.12 -9.17 10.80
N THR A 25 6.77 -8.29 11.56
CA THR A 25 6.13 -7.66 12.70
C THR A 25 4.98 -6.91 12.08
N VAL A 26 3.79 -7.47 12.29
CA VAL A 26 2.50 -6.90 11.91
C VAL A 26 2.34 -5.64 12.77
N SER A 27 3.14 -4.61 12.51
CA SER A 27 3.21 -3.40 13.30
C SER A 27 2.10 -2.47 12.84
N THR A 28 0.90 -2.77 13.34
CA THR A 28 -0.29 -1.89 13.38
C THR A 28 -1.05 -1.82 12.07
N MET A 29 -2.26 -2.39 12.02
CA MET A 29 -3.26 -2.01 11.00
C MET A 29 -3.42 -0.49 11.06
N THR A 30 -2.90 0.20 10.06
CA THR A 30 -2.92 1.65 10.04
C THR A 30 -4.33 2.08 9.64
N ARG A 31 -4.83 3.23 10.11
CA ARG A 31 -6.17 3.75 9.74
C ARG A 31 -6.40 3.80 8.22
N LEU A 32 -5.31 3.97 7.46
CA LEU A 32 -5.28 3.96 6.01
C LEU A 32 -5.47 2.55 5.40
N ASP A 33 -5.02 1.48 6.05
CA ASP A 33 -5.27 0.10 5.59
C ASP A 33 -6.75 -0.25 5.70
N MET A 34 -7.37 0.17 6.80
CA MET A 34 -8.82 0.03 6.99
C MET A 34 -9.59 0.84 5.94
N ALA A 35 -9.18 2.07 5.67
CA ALA A 35 -9.79 2.90 4.61
C ALA A 35 -9.63 2.26 3.21
N GLY A 36 -8.43 1.80 2.87
CA GLY A 36 -8.16 1.12 1.60
C GLY A 36 -8.96 -0.18 1.44
N THR A 37 -9.10 -0.95 2.53
CA THR A 37 -9.93 -2.17 2.57
C THR A 37 -11.41 -1.86 2.35
N ILE A 38 -11.94 -0.80 2.98
CA ILE A 38 -13.33 -0.37 2.77
C ILE A 38 -13.54 0.03 1.31
N ILE A 39 -12.64 0.83 0.74
CA ILE A 39 -12.70 1.27 -0.66
C ILE A 39 -12.66 0.07 -1.61
N PHE A 40 -11.79 -0.90 -1.33
CA PHE A 40 -11.70 -2.15 -2.10
C PHE A 40 -13.04 -2.89 -2.13
N PHE A 41 -13.66 -3.13 -0.97
CA PHE A 41 -14.94 -3.84 -0.92
C PHE A 41 -16.09 -3.07 -1.57
N ILE A 42 -16.08 -1.74 -1.50
CA ILE A 42 -17.04 -0.90 -2.22
C ILE A 42 -16.87 -1.07 -3.74
N GLY A 43 -15.63 -1.00 -4.24
CA GLY A 43 -15.32 -1.22 -5.65
C GLY A 43 -15.78 -2.60 -6.13
N PHE A 44 -15.43 -3.64 -5.38
CA PHE A 44 -15.82 -5.02 -5.65
C PHE A 44 -17.35 -5.20 -5.66
N ALA A 45 -18.06 -4.63 -4.69
CA ALA A 45 -19.53 -4.72 -4.65
C ALA A 45 -20.17 -4.02 -5.85
N CYS A 46 -19.69 -2.83 -6.22
CA CYS A 46 -20.19 -2.10 -7.40
C CYS A 46 -19.96 -2.89 -8.70
N GLU A 47 -18.78 -3.47 -8.87
CA GLU A 47 -18.44 -4.31 -10.02
C GLU A 47 -19.33 -5.56 -10.08
N ALA A 48 -19.40 -6.32 -8.99
CA ALA A 48 -20.20 -7.54 -8.91
C ALA A 48 -21.69 -7.27 -9.16
N MET A 49 -22.24 -6.21 -8.58
CA MET A 49 -23.64 -5.82 -8.81
C MET A 49 -23.89 -5.41 -10.26
N ALA A 50 -22.97 -4.66 -10.87
CA ALA A 50 -23.09 -4.24 -12.27
C ALA A 50 -23.08 -5.45 -13.22
N ASP A 51 -22.22 -6.44 -12.97
CA ASP A 51 -22.11 -7.64 -13.79
C ASP A 51 -23.31 -8.58 -13.63
N VAL A 52 -23.80 -8.77 -12.39
CA VAL A 52 -25.04 -9.54 -12.14
C VAL A 52 -26.24 -8.86 -12.83
N GLN A 53 -26.35 -7.54 -12.75
CA GLN A 53 -27.42 -6.79 -13.44
C GLN A 53 -27.36 -6.99 -14.96
N LYS A 54 -26.16 -6.92 -15.54
CA LYS A 54 -25.96 -7.12 -16.99
C LYS A 54 -26.24 -8.56 -17.41
N TYR A 55 -25.82 -9.54 -16.62
CA TYR A 55 -26.06 -10.95 -16.88
C TYR A 55 -27.56 -11.27 -16.89
N SER A 56 -28.28 -10.88 -15.84
CA SER A 56 -29.73 -11.06 -15.74
C SER A 56 -30.50 -10.33 -16.83
N TYR A 57 -30.05 -9.13 -17.24
CA TYR A 57 -30.68 -8.40 -18.34
C TYR A 57 -30.54 -9.13 -19.69
N ARG A 58 -29.37 -9.73 -19.96
CA ARG A 58 -29.11 -10.47 -21.21
C ARG A 58 -29.79 -11.83 -21.29
N GLN A 59 -30.13 -12.46 -20.16
CA GLN A 59 -30.87 -13.72 -20.16
C GLN A 59 -32.31 -13.58 -20.69
N ASN A 60 -32.89 -12.38 -20.60
CA ASN A 60 -34.20 -12.10 -21.15
C ASN A 60 -34.10 -11.91 -22.67
N THR A 61 -34.55 -12.89 -23.45
CA THR A 61 -34.51 -12.87 -24.93
C THR A 61 -35.28 -11.70 -25.55
N SER A 62 -36.29 -11.17 -24.85
CA SER A 62 -37.02 -9.94 -25.22
C SER A 62 -36.10 -8.70 -25.29
N ASN A 63 -35.01 -8.68 -24.50
CA ASN A 63 -34.09 -7.54 -24.41
C ASN A 63 -32.86 -7.65 -25.33
N ALA A 64 -32.80 -8.67 -26.21
CA ALA A 64 -31.60 -8.97 -27.00
C ALA A 64 -31.13 -7.81 -27.92
N ARG A 65 -32.00 -6.84 -28.23
CA ARG A 65 -31.69 -5.65 -29.04
C ARG A 65 -31.68 -4.33 -28.24
N HIS A 66 -31.96 -4.37 -26.94
CA HIS A 66 -32.10 -3.15 -26.13
C HIS A 66 -30.88 -2.95 -25.23
N TRP A 67 -30.53 -1.69 -25.00
CA TRP A 67 -29.44 -1.31 -24.10
C TRP A 67 -29.88 -1.50 -22.65
N CYS A 68 -29.00 -2.09 -21.83
CA CYS A 68 -29.25 -2.26 -20.40
C CYS A 68 -29.37 -0.88 -19.73
N ASN A 69 -30.55 -0.55 -19.23
CA ASN A 69 -30.88 0.72 -18.58
C ASN A 69 -31.40 0.52 -17.14
N VAL A 70 -31.04 -0.61 -16.52
CA VAL A 70 -31.54 -1.05 -15.21
C VAL A 70 -30.49 -0.84 -14.13
N GLY A 71 -30.91 -0.36 -12.95
CA GLY A 71 -30.03 -0.24 -11.79
C GLY A 71 -28.86 0.71 -12.00
N LEU A 72 -27.62 0.23 -11.77
CA LEU A 72 -26.39 1.00 -11.92
C LEU A 72 -26.16 1.46 -13.37
N TRP A 73 -26.66 0.69 -14.34
CA TRP A 73 -26.55 1.01 -15.77
C TRP A 73 -27.41 2.20 -16.21
N ARG A 74 -28.35 2.65 -15.36
CA ARG A 74 -29.10 3.90 -15.60
C ARG A 74 -28.28 5.14 -15.28
N TYR A 75 -27.37 5.05 -14.33
CA TYR A 75 -26.57 6.18 -13.85
C TYR A 75 -25.25 6.32 -14.61
N SER A 76 -24.69 5.21 -15.09
CA SER A 76 -23.47 5.20 -15.89
C SER A 76 -23.56 4.19 -17.03
N ARG A 77 -22.90 4.50 -18.15
CA ARG A 77 -22.79 3.59 -19.30
C ARG A 77 -21.93 2.35 -19.00
N HIS A 78 -21.00 2.47 -18.06
CA HIS A 78 -20.06 1.41 -17.65
C HIS A 78 -19.84 1.44 -16.13
N PRO A 79 -20.86 1.06 -15.33
CA PRO A 79 -20.73 1.08 -13.87
C PRO A 79 -19.71 0.04 -13.35
N ASN A 80 -19.46 -1.03 -14.11
CA ASN A 80 -18.43 -2.01 -13.79
C ASN A 80 -17.00 -1.43 -13.87
N TYR A 81 -16.72 -0.55 -14.85
CA TYR A 81 -15.41 0.13 -14.95
C TYR A 81 -15.15 1.04 -13.74
N PHE A 82 -16.21 1.67 -13.20
CA PHE A 82 -16.09 2.48 -12.01
C PHE A 82 -15.74 1.62 -10.77
N GLY A 83 -16.34 0.44 -10.64
CA GLY A 83 -16.01 -0.53 -9.60
C GLY A 83 -14.53 -0.94 -9.66
N GLU A 84 -14.07 -1.35 -10.85
CA GLU A 84 -12.67 -1.69 -11.12
C GLU A 84 -11.70 -0.55 -10.74
N ILE A 85 -11.94 0.69 -11.21
CA ILE A 85 -11.09 1.84 -10.88
C ILE A 85 -11.04 2.04 -9.35
N THR A 86 -12.18 1.97 -8.68
CA THR A 86 -12.27 2.15 -7.21
C THR A 86 -11.52 1.05 -6.47
N LEU A 87 -11.61 -0.19 -6.96
CA LEU A 87 -10.88 -1.34 -6.42
C LEU A 87 -9.36 -1.13 -6.51
N TRP A 88 -8.87 -0.66 -7.66
CA TRP A 88 -7.45 -0.34 -7.85
C TRP A 88 -6.95 0.79 -6.93
N TRP A 89 -7.79 1.80 -6.69
CA TRP A 89 -7.49 2.84 -5.71
C TRP A 89 -7.39 2.29 -4.27
N GLY A 90 -8.23 1.32 -3.90
CA GLY A 90 -8.15 0.62 -2.62
C GLY A 90 -6.83 -0.13 -2.44
N ILE A 91 -6.42 -0.90 -3.46
CA ILE A 91 -5.14 -1.63 -3.46
C ILE A 91 -3.95 -0.67 -3.37
N PHE A 92 -4.00 0.45 -4.10
CA PHE A 92 -2.95 1.47 -4.05
C PHE A 92 -2.78 2.03 -2.62
N LEU A 93 -3.88 2.39 -1.95
CA LEU A 93 -3.84 2.93 -0.59
C LEU A 93 -3.33 1.93 0.46
N ILE A 94 -3.63 0.64 0.29
CA ILE A 94 -3.06 -0.41 1.15
C ILE A 94 -1.55 -0.53 0.88
N SER A 95 -1.14 -0.50 -0.38
CA SER A 95 0.26 -0.66 -0.78
C SER A 95 1.16 0.49 -0.31
N THR A 96 0.66 1.73 -0.31
CA THR A 96 1.43 2.90 0.13
C THR A 96 1.76 2.87 1.63
N ASN A 97 0.89 2.31 2.47
CA ASN A 97 1.21 2.13 3.90
C ASN A 97 2.32 1.12 4.09
N VAL A 98 2.28 0.00 3.36
CA VAL A 98 3.31 -1.04 3.44
C VAL A 98 4.68 -0.49 3.04
N LEU A 99 4.74 0.31 1.97
CA LEU A 99 5.99 0.95 1.54
C LEU A 99 6.50 1.95 2.58
N CYS A 100 5.63 2.84 3.07
CA CYS A 100 6.02 3.85 4.06
C CYS A 100 6.48 3.21 5.39
N GLY A 101 5.81 2.13 5.83
CA GLY A 101 6.18 1.39 7.04
C GLY A 101 7.51 0.65 6.88
N ALA A 102 7.69 -0.07 5.78
CA ALA A 102 8.90 -0.85 5.51
C ALA A 102 10.13 0.05 5.35
N ASP A 103 10.05 1.12 4.56
CA ASP A 103 11.16 2.05 4.36
C ASP A 103 11.56 2.73 5.67
N MET A 104 10.57 3.11 6.50
CA MET A 104 10.85 3.77 7.77
C MET A 104 11.45 2.82 8.81
N GLU A 105 10.98 1.58 8.92
CA GLU A 105 11.54 0.57 9.83
C GLU A 105 12.96 0.15 9.41
N GLU A 106 13.18 -0.11 8.12
CA GLU A 106 14.51 -0.42 7.58
C GLU A 106 15.48 0.75 7.79
N TYR A 107 15.04 1.98 7.53
CA TYR A 107 15.83 3.18 7.80
C TYR A 107 16.12 3.39 9.29
N GLN A 108 15.16 3.12 10.19
CA GLN A 108 15.41 3.15 11.63
C GLN A 108 16.39 2.08 12.08
N ARG A 109 16.38 0.90 11.45
CA ARG A 109 17.31 -0.19 11.76
C ARG A 109 18.71 0.14 11.25
N TYR A 110 18.83 0.67 10.04
CA TYR A 110 20.09 1.18 9.50
C TYR A 110 20.70 2.23 10.43
N LYS A 111 19.90 3.20 10.86
CA LYS A 111 20.35 4.26 11.79
C LYS A 111 20.81 3.71 13.15
N ARG A 112 20.20 2.64 13.65
CA ARG A 112 20.59 2.01 14.93
C ARG A 112 21.89 1.22 14.86
N THR A 113 22.22 0.69 13.68
CA THR A 113 23.32 -0.27 13.48
C THR A 113 24.53 0.36 12.79
N THR A 114 24.36 1.49 12.12
CA THR A 114 25.42 2.13 11.32
C THR A 114 25.75 3.51 11.86
N SER A 115 27.03 3.73 12.16
CA SER A 115 27.53 5.04 12.58
C SER A 115 27.47 6.05 11.41
N PRO A 116 27.09 7.32 11.63
CA PRO A 116 27.01 8.33 10.58
C PRO A 116 28.35 8.67 9.92
N LEU A 117 29.45 8.55 10.66
CA LEU A 117 30.75 9.11 10.28
C LEU A 117 31.91 8.13 10.42
N LEU A 118 31.88 7.25 11.41
CA LEU A 118 32.97 6.32 11.66
C LEU A 118 32.67 4.94 11.05
N PRO A 119 33.56 4.36 10.23
CA PRO A 119 33.38 3.00 9.75
C PRO A 119 33.59 2.02 10.91
N LEU A 120 32.51 1.65 11.59
CA LEU A 120 32.49 0.70 12.69
C LEU A 120 31.69 -0.55 12.30
N PRO A 121 32.10 -1.74 12.77
CA PRO A 121 31.30 -2.94 12.64
C PRO A 121 29.92 -2.75 13.31
N PRO A 122 28.81 -3.18 12.67
CA PRO A 122 27.45 -2.97 13.19
C PRO A 122 27.22 -3.50 14.61
N SER A 123 27.81 -4.64 14.95
CA SER A 123 27.74 -5.27 16.28
C SER A 123 28.33 -4.39 17.38
N ILE A 124 29.40 -3.66 17.08
CA ILE A 124 30.05 -2.77 18.06
C ILE A 124 29.19 -1.53 18.25
N TYR A 125 28.65 -0.96 17.17
CA TYR A 125 27.86 0.25 17.22
C TYR A 125 26.52 0.06 17.93
N GLU A 126 25.87 -1.09 17.75
CA GLU A 126 24.57 -1.37 18.37
C GLU A 126 24.65 -1.37 19.90
N GLU A 127 25.74 -1.90 20.47
CA GLU A 127 25.96 -2.03 21.92
C GLU A 127 26.36 -0.71 22.62
N VAL A 128 26.74 0.34 21.88
CA VAL A 128 27.18 1.61 22.48
C VAL A 128 25.98 2.38 23.08
N PRO A 129 26.06 2.84 24.36
CA PRO A 129 25.02 3.67 24.96
C PRO A 129 24.87 5.03 24.26
N ASN A 130 23.65 5.58 24.25
CA ASN A 130 23.31 6.81 23.52
C ASN A 130 24.20 8.03 23.87
N CYS A 131 24.63 8.16 25.13
CA CYS A 131 25.54 9.22 25.56
C CYS A 131 26.93 9.11 24.90
N PHE A 132 27.42 7.89 24.67
CA PHE A 132 28.70 7.63 24.01
C PHE A 132 28.59 7.71 22.49
N LYS A 133 27.44 7.34 21.89
CA LYS A 133 27.18 7.55 20.45
C LYS A 133 27.25 9.04 20.08
N CYS A 134 26.69 9.91 20.92
CA CYS A 134 26.75 11.36 20.72
C CYS A 134 28.19 11.90 20.79
N LEU A 135 28.98 11.45 21.78
CA LEU A 135 30.35 11.95 22.02
C LEU A 135 31.42 11.37 21.09
N ILE A 136 31.36 10.07 20.79
CA ILE A 136 32.42 9.34 20.07
C ILE A 136 32.08 9.21 18.58
N CYS A 137 30.81 8.93 18.27
CA CYS A 137 30.35 8.71 16.90
C CYS A 137 29.69 9.95 16.29
N PHE A 138 29.76 11.10 16.98
CA PHE A 138 29.21 12.39 16.55
C PHE A 138 27.71 12.33 16.20
N GLU A 139 26.96 11.45 16.87
CA GLU A 139 25.51 11.33 16.67
C GLU A 139 24.75 12.41 17.45
N PHE A 140 24.83 13.65 16.98
CA PHE A 140 24.23 14.81 17.63
C PHE A 140 22.68 14.81 17.56
N PRO A 141 21.98 15.41 18.55
CA PRO A 141 20.51 15.45 18.61
C PRO A 141 19.84 16.10 17.38
N ILE A 142 20.57 16.95 16.65
CA ILE A 142 20.11 17.58 15.41
C ILE A 142 19.80 16.54 14.31
N TYR A 143 20.55 15.44 14.25
CA TYR A 143 20.35 14.36 13.28
C TYR A 143 19.23 13.40 13.68
N THR A 144 18.74 13.49 14.91
CA THR A 144 17.64 12.66 15.42
C THR A 144 16.27 13.23 15.05
N ASN A 145 16.17 14.53 14.80
CA ASN A 145 14.90 15.26 14.64
C ASN A 145 14.27 15.24 13.23
N SER A 146 14.81 14.54 12.23
CA SER A 146 14.19 14.49 10.89
C SER A 146 12.78 13.86 10.85
N LYS A 147 12.36 13.14 11.91
CA LYS A 147 10.99 12.61 12.02
C LYS A 147 9.91 13.69 12.21
N ALA A 148 10.28 14.89 12.68
CA ALA A 148 9.28 15.94 12.94
C ALA A 148 8.73 16.59 11.66
N ILE A 149 9.49 16.58 10.56
CA ILE A 149 9.10 17.26 9.30
C ILE A 149 8.23 16.35 8.41
N ALA A 150 8.36 15.03 8.52
CA ALA A 150 7.58 14.07 7.73
C ALA A 150 6.16 13.80 8.27
N THR A 151 5.83 14.26 9.49
CA THR A 151 4.52 14.03 10.11
C THR A 151 3.57 15.24 9.98
N SER A 152 3.97 16.29 9.26
CA SER A 152 3.24 17.56 9.13
C SER A 152 2.74 17.85 7.70
N ILE A 153 2.68 16.84 6.83
CA ILE A 153 2.07 16.94 5.49
C ILE A 153 1.05 15.82 5.34
#